data_AF-A0A498KUI3-F1
#
_entry.id   AF-A0A498KUI3-F1
#
_cell.length_a   1.000
_cell.length_b   1.000
_cell.length_c   1.000
_cell.angle_alpha   90.00
_cell.angle_beta   90.00
_cell.angle_gamma   90.00
#
_symmetry.space_group_name_H-M   'P 1'
#
loop_
_entity.id
_entity.type
_entity.pdbx_description
1 polymer ?
#
loop_
_entity_poly.entity_id
_entity_poly.type
_entity_poly.pdbx_seq_one_letter_code
_entity_poly.pdbx_strand_id
1 'polypeptide(L)'
;MDENNRVTFSSWGTDGAKQDCCRWKGVACDNRTGHVLKLDFGEEFQLKVNQFQPLRGKISSQLIELQHLEYLDLSWNDLNRSQIPEFIGSLSNLRYLDFS
;
A
#
# COMPACT_ATOMS: atom_id res chain seq x y z
N MET A 1 5.50 17.23 3.47
CA MET A 1 5.87 17.15 4.89
C MET A 1 5.16 18.29 5.61
N ASP A 2 4.33 17.99 6.59
CA ASP A 2 3.72 19.02 7.45
C ASP A 2 4.70 19.45 8.56
N GLU A 3 4.29 20.44 9.36
CA GLU A 3 5.04 20.96 10.51
C GLU A 3 5.40 19.91 11.58
N ASN A 4 4.80 18.72 11.51
CA ASN A 4 5.06 17.59 12.39
C ASN A 4 5.88 16.47 11.72
N ASN A 5 6.49 16.74 10.55
CA ASN A 5 7.26 15.79 9.76
C ASN A 5 6.44 14.51 9.41
N ARG A 6 5.12 14.66 9.25
CA ARG A 6 4.24 13.57 8.84
C ARG A 6 4.12 13.56 7.32
N VAL A 7 4.12 12.34 6.77
CA VAL A 7 3.71 12.10 5.38
C VAL A 7 2.22 12.41 5.29
N THR A 8 1.87 13.54 4.71
CA THR A 8 0.51 13.79 4.24
C THR A 8 0.36 13.15 2.87
N PHE A 9 -0.26 11.97 2.82
CA PHE A 9 -0.77 11.43 1.58
C PHE A 9 -1.91 12.35 1.13
N SER A 10 -1.62 13.41 0.38
CA SER A 10 -2.63 14.36 -0.09
C SER A 10 -3.73 13.70 -0.93
N SER A 11 -3.45 12.52 -1.48
CA SER A 11 -4.44 11.65 -2.13
C SER A 11 -5.32 10.84 -1.16
N TRP A 12 -4.87 10.60 0.07
CA TRP A 12 -5.59 9.80 1.07
C TRP A 12 -6.34 10.75 2.02
N GLY A 13 -7.59 11.07 1.67
CA GLY A 13 -8.64 11.52 2.57
C GLY A 13 -8.50 12.89 3.25
N THR A 14 -9.25 13.87 2.73
CA THR A 14 -10.10 14.76 3.55
C THR A 14 -11.54 14.70 2.99
N ASP A 15 -12.53 15.05 3.82
CA ASP A 15 -13.94 14.64 3.72
C ASP A 15 -14.64 14.82 2.35
N GLY A 16 -15.64 13.95 2.12
CA GLY A 16 -16.40 13.80 0.87
C GLY A 16 -15.73 12.88 -0.16
N ALA A 17 -14.39 12.82 -0.16
CA ALA A 17 -13.57 12.05 -1.11
C ALA A 17 -13.09 10.68 -0.57
N LYS A 18 -13.80 10.10 0.41
CA LYS A 18 -13.58 8.71 0.86
C LYS A 18 -13.88 7.64 -0.21
N GLN A 19 -14.26 8.02 -1.44
CA GLN A 19 -14.98 7.15 -2.37
C GLN A 19 -14.16 6.52 -3.50
N ASP A 20 -12.88 6.86 -3.68
CA ASP A 20 -12.10 6.24 -4.77
C ASP A 20 -10.62 6.06 -4.44
N CYS A 21 -10.32 4.96 -3.74
CA CYS A 21 -8.94 4.56 -3.44
C CYS A 21 -8.12 4.27 -4.71
N CYS A 22 -8.75 4.06 -5.87
CA CYS A 22 -8.06 3.80 -7.12
C CYS A 22 -7.34 5.04 -7.67
N ARG A 23 -7.58 6.22 -7.08
CA ARG A 23 -6.86 7.45 -7.38
C ARG A 23 -5.64 7.67 -6.47
N TRP A 24 -5.45 6.81 -5.48
CA TRP A 24 -4.35 6.92 -4.55
C TRP A 24 -3.04 6.54 -5.22
N LYS A 25 -2.00 7.35 -4.99
CA LYS A 25 -0.66 6.96 -5.44
C LYS A 25 -0.27 5.63 -4.79
N GLY A 26 0.31 4.73 -5.57
CA GLY A 26 0.68 3.40 -5.11
C GLY A 26 -0.48 2.39 -5.13
N VAL A 27 -1.70 2.80 -5.49
CA VAL A 27 -2.85 1.90 -5.64
C VAL A 27 -3.19 1.80 -7.13
N ALA A 28 -3.37 0.57 -7.63
CA ALA A 28 -4.00 0.35 -8.92
C ALA A 28 -5.18 -0.61 -8.78
N CYS A 29 -6.26 -0.30 -9.50
CA CYS A 29 -7.49 -1.08 -9.48
C CYS A 29 -7.82 -1.64 -10.86
N ASP A 30 -8.68 -2.64 -10.88
CA ASP A 30 -9.39 -3.07 -12.07
C ASP A 30 -10.34 -1.96 -12.56
N ASN A 31 -10.20 -1.55 -13.82
CA ASN A 31 -10.98 -0.44 -14.39
C ASN A 31 -12.47 -0.76 -14.62
N ARG A 32 -12.90 -2.01 -14.46
CA ARG A 32 -14.29 -2.46 -14.62
C ARG A 32 -14.97 -2.68 -13.27
N THR A 33 -14.29 -3.33 -12.33
CA THR A 33 -14.86 -3.70 -11.03
C THR A 33 -14.48 -2.75 -9.90
N GLY A 34 -13.42 -1.97 -10.07
CA GLY A 34 -12.86 -1.11 -9.00
C GLY A 34 -12.11 -1.90 -7.92
N HIS A 35 -11.89 -3.20 -8.10
CA HIS A 35 -11.13 -4.00 -7.14
C HIS A 35 -9.65 -3.60 -7.16
N VAL A 36 -9.04 -3.47 -5.98
CA VAL A 36 -7.60 -3.20 -5.86
C VAL A 36 -6.81 -4.42 -6.33
N LEU A 37 -5.96 -4.23 -7.34
CA LEU A 37 -5.09 -5.26 -7.91
C LEU A 37 -3.63 -5.07 -7.47
N LYS A 38 -3.21 -3.83 -7.21
CA LYS A 38 -1.82 -3.49 -6.90
C LYS A 38 -1.73 -2.51 -5.74
N LEU A 39 -0.86 -2.84 -4.79
CA LEU A 39 -0.33 -1.94 -3.78
C LEU A 39 1.19 -1.87 -3.93
N ASP A 40 1.70 -0.67 -4.15
CA ASP A 40 3.10 -0.39 -4.47
C ASP A 40 3.59 0.81 -3.67
N PHE A 41 4.29 0.48 -2.60
CA PHE A 41 4.97 1.40 -1.70
C PHE A 41 6.47 1.07 -1.62
N GLY A 42 6.97 0.34 -2.64
CA GLY A 42 8.35 -0.11 -2.76
C GLY A 42 9.32 0.97 -3.21
N GLU A 43 10.54 0.55 -3.58
CA GLU A 43 11.58 1.45 -4.10
C GLU A 43 11.07 2.35 -5.24
N GLU A 44 10.40 1.74 -6.22
CA GLU A 44 9.90 2.44 -7.40
C GLU A 44 8.92 3.55 -7.02
N PHE A 45 8.05 3.30 -6.03
CA PHE A 45 7.14 4.31 -5.49
C PHE A 45 7.91 5.47 -4.84
N GLN A 46 8.86 5.17 -3.96
CA GLN A 46 9.66 6.19 -3.24
C GLN A 46 10.44 7.09 -4.22
N LEU A 47 11.01 6.49 -5.27
CA LEU A 47 11.67 7.21 -6.37
C LEU A 47 10.69 8.10 -7.13
N LYS A 48 9.49 7.61 -7.48
CA LYS A 48 8.47 8.39 -8.20
C LYS A 48 7.96 9.59 -7.41
N VAL A 49 7.87 9.49 -6.08
CA VAL A 49 7.41 10.59 -5.24
C VAL A 49 8.53 11.56 -4.82
N ASN A 50 9.78 11.31 -5.25
CA ASN A 50 10.98 12.08 -4.89
C ASN A 50 11.09 12.33 -3.38
N GLN A 51 10.60 11.40 -2.57
CA GLN A 51 10.55 11.51 -1.12
C GLN A 51 10.87 10.14 -0.56
N PHE A 52 12.02 10.03 0.09
CA PHE A 52 12.47 8.79 0.70
C PHE A 52 12.06 8.79 2.17
N GLN A 53 10.84 8.31 2.46
CA GLN A 53 10.34 8.16 3.82
C GLN A 53 9.75 6.77 3.99
N PRO A 54 10.52 5.82 4.57
CA PRO A 54 10.06 4.45 4.73
C PRO A 54 8.82 4.41 5.62
N LEU A 55 7.81 3.66 5.20
CA LEU A 55 6.65 3.35 6.03
C LEU A 55 7.13 2.59 7.26
N ARG A 56 6.54 2.94 8.41
CA ARG A 56 6.87 2.34 9.70
C ARG A 56 5.65 1.67 10.31
N GLY A 57 5.87 0.53 10.97
CA GLY A 57 4.83 -0.13 11.76
C GLY A 57 4.63 -1.60 11.39
N LYS A 58 3.37 -2.06 11.43
CA LYS A 58 2.97 -3.44 11.17
C LYS A 58 1.97 -3.49 10.02
N ILE A 59 1.98 -4.58 9.27
CA ILE A 59 0.99 -4.86 8.23
C ILE A 59 -0.36 -5.12 8.91
N SER A 60 -1.41 -4.38 8.52
CA SER A 60 -2.76 -4.55 9.06
C SER A 60 -3.40 -5.85 8.56
N SER A 61 -4.10 -6.56 9.44
CA SER A 61 -4.86 -7.77 9.07
C SER A 61 -6.01 -7.49 8.11
N GLN A 62 -6.45 -6.24 7.99
CA GLN A 62 -7.46 -5.81 7.03
C GLN A 62 -7.03 -6.00 5.58
N LEU A 63 -5.73 -6.19 5.32
CA LEU A 63 -5.23 -6.48 3.98
C LEU A 63 -5.84 -7.75 3.39
N ILE A 64 -6.32 -8.68 4.23
CA ILE A 64 -7.07 -9.87 3.82
C ILE A 64 -8.36 -9.54 3.04
N GLU A 65 -8.94 -8.34 3.21
CA GLU A 65 -10.15 -7.93 2.49
C GLU A 65 -9.88 -7.71 0.99
N LEU A 66 -8.62 -7.50 0.61
CA LEU A 66 -8.20 -7.31 -0.78
C LEU A 66 -8.01 -8.66 -1.49
N GLN A 67 -9.08 -9.45 -1.58
CA GLN A 67 -9.06 -10.80 -2.15
C GLN A 67 -8.63 -10.87 -3.62
N HIS A 68 -8.72 -9.75 -4.34
CA HIS A 68 -8.30 -9.61 -5.74
C HIS A 68 -6.88 -9.05 -5.90
N LEU A 69 -6.15 -8.84 -4.80
CA LEU A 69 -4.80 -8.29 -4.87
C LEU A 69 -3.85 -9.25 -5.59
N GLU A 70 -3.16 -8.74 -6.60
CA GLU A 70 -2.19 -9.49 -7.41
C GLU A 70 -0.75 -9.08 -7.11
N TYR A 71 -0.54 -7.83 -6.68
CA TYR A 71 0.79 -7.26 -6.46
C TYR A 71 0.84 -6.52 -5.12
N LEU A 72 1.75 -6.93 -4.25
CA LEU A 72 2.05 -6.25 -2.99
C LEU A 72 3.55 -6.00 -2.87
N ASP A 73 3.95 -4.73 -2.92
CA ASP A 73 5.33 -4.31 -2.74
C ASP A 73 5.42 -3.31 -1.60
N LEU A 74 6.02 -3.76 -0.50
CA LEU A 74 6.40 -2.94 0.64
C LEU A 74 7.92 -2.91 0.80
N SER A 75 8.68 -3.17 -0.26
CA SER A 75 10.15 -3.09 -0.21
C SER A 75 10.63 -1.71 0.24
N TRP A 76 11.84 -1.64 0.80
CA TRP A 76 12.44 -0.39 1.27
C TRP A 76 11.61 0.35 2.34
N ASN A 77 10.80 -0.38 3.11
CA ASN A 77 10.07 0.13 4.26
C ASN A 77 10.62 -0.44 5.57
N ASP A 78 10.40 0.28 6.67
CA ASP A 78 10.83 -0.14 8.00
C ASP A 78 9.65 -0.79 8.74
N LEU A 79 9.41 -2.06 8.44
CA LEU A 79 8.34 -2.84 9.07
C LEU A 79 8.67 -3.24 10.52
N ASN A 80 9.58 -2.54 11.22
CA ASN A 80 9.95 -2.76 12.62
C ASN A 80 10.32 -4.22 12.96
N ARG A 81 10.94 -4.95 12.02
CA ARG A 81 11.21 -6.40 12.13
C ARG A 81 9.96 -7.22 12.46
N SER A 82 8.78 -6.74 12.04
CA SER A 82 7.53 -7.44 12.23
C SER A 82 7.55 -8.76 11.46
N GLN A 83 6.91 -9.77 12.04
CA GLN A 83 6.71 -11.03 11.34
C GLN A 83 5.75 -10.80 10.17
N ILE A 84 6.05 -11.46 9.06
CA ILE A 84 5.12 -11.54 7.92
C ILE A 84 3.84 -12.21 8.43
N PRO A 85 2.67 -11.56 8.33
CA PRO A 85 1.44 -12.15 8.82
C PRO A 85 1.01 -13.39 8.01
N GLU A 86 0.53 -14.42 8.71
CA GLU A 86 0.10 -15.68 8.08
C GLU A 86 -1.04 -15.49 7.06
N PHE A 87 -1.90 -14.47 7.26
CA PHE A 87 -3.00 -14.19 6.34
C PHE A 87 -2.54 -13.87 4.92
N ILE A 88 -1.27 -13.50 4.70
CA ILE A 88 -0.72 -13.29 3.35
C ILE A 88 -0.93 -14.54 2.48
N GLY A 89 -0.85 -15.74 3.06
CA GLY A 89 -1.12 -16.99 2.35
C GLY A 89 -2.58 -17.18 1.91
N SER A 90 -3.52 -16.39 2.45
CA SER A 90 -4.94 -16.42 2.04
C SER A 90 -5.26 -15.52 0.85
N LEU A 91 -4.33 -14.64 0.45
CA LEU A 91 -4.46 -13.79 -0.74
C LEU A 91 -4.22 -14.62 -2.00
N SER A 92 -5.23 -15.40 -2.38
CA SER A 92 -5.13 -16.43 -3.44
C SER A 92 -4.78 -15.91 -4.84
N ASN A 93 -5.02 -14.62 -5.11
CA ASN A 93 -4.67 -14.00 -6.39
C ASN A 93 -3.27 -13.36 -6.41
N LEU A 94 -2.55 -13.35 -5.28
CA LEU A 94 -1.26 -12.70 -5.15
C LEU A 94 -0.20 -13.40 -6.01
N ARG A 95 0.44 -12.65 -6.90
CA ARG A 95 1.46 -13.13 -7.85
C ARG A 95 2.84 -12.52 -7.58
N TYR A 96 2.86 -11.34 -6.96
CA TYR A 96 4.08 -10.65 -6.57
C TYR A 96 3.99 -10.22 -5.11
N LEU A 97 5.06 -10.48 -4.37
CA LEU A 97 5.20 -10.14 -2.97
C LEU A 97 6.63 -9.72 -2.67
N ASP A 98 6.80 -8.50 -2.16
CA ASP A 98 8.08 -8.00 -1.67
C ASP A 98 7.92 -7.28 -0.32
N PHE A 99 8.72 -7.69 0.66
CA PHE A 99 8.81 -7.12 2.01
C PHE A 99 10.25 -6.74 2.39
N SER A 100 11.17 -6.71 1.41
CA SER A 100 12.61 -6.52 1.63
C SER A 100 13.02 -5.14 2.12
#